data_AF-A0A4Y1Q6R6-F1
#
_entry.id   AF-A0A4Y1Q6R6-F1
#
_cell.length_a   1.000
_cell.length_b   1.000
_cell.length_c   1.000
_cell.angle_alpha   90.00
_cell.angle_beta   90.00
_cell.angle_gamma   90.00
#
_symmetry.space_group_name_H-M   'P 1'
#
loop_
_entity.id
_entity.type
_entity.pdbx_description
1 polymer ?
#
loop_
_entity_poly.entity_id
_entity_poly.type
_entity_poly.pdbx_seq_one_letter_code
_entity_poly.pdbx_strand_id
1 'polypeptide(L)'
;KLQIVGASPETLCKVEANKVFNHAIAGTTKRGENPDEDKRLAQQLTASEKDRAEHIMLVDLARNDVNRVCKPETVTVDHLMQVQK
;
A
#
# COMPACT_ATOMS: atom_id res chain seq x y z
N LYS A 1 27.57 -17.10 13.33
CA LYS A 1 26.17 -16.76 13.70
C LYS A 1 25.54 -16.05 12.52
N LEU A 2 24.33 -16.42 12.10
CA LEU A 2 23.60 -15.69 11.06
C LEU A 2 23.09 -14.36 11.65
N GLN A 3 23.23 -13.27 10.90
CA GLN A 3 22.67 -11.97 11.24
C GLN A 3 21.87 -11.47 10.03
N ILE A 4 20.68 -10.90 10.29
CA ILE A 4 19.80 -10.31 9.28
C ILE A 4 19.52 -8.87 9.70
N VAL A 5 19.73 -7.93 8.77
CA VAL A 5 19.45 -6.51 8.95
C VAL A 5 18.63 -6.05 7.75
N GLY A 6 17.53 -5.34 8.00
CA GLY A 6 16.65 -4.84 6.95
C GLY A 6 15.76 -3.71 7.46
N ALA A 7 15.30 -2.87 6.54
CA ALA A 7 14.37 -1.78 6.79
C ALA A 7 13.21 -1.92 5.80
N SER A 8 12.23 -2.76 6.13
CA SER A 8 11.08 -2.98 5.26
C SER A 8 10.20 -1.72 5.23
N PRO A 9 9.86 -1.19 4.05
CA PRO A 9 8.90 -0.09 3.92
C PRO A 9 7.43 -0.56 4.03
N GLU A 10 7.20 -1.87 3.95
CA GLU A 10 5.86 -2.46 3.81
C GLU A 10 5.62 -3.57 4.84
N THR A 11 4.37 -3.66 5.32
CA THR A 11 3.91 -4.71 6.22
C THR A 11 3.08 -5.71 5.44
N LEU A 12 3.56 -6.96 5.35
CA LEU A 12 2.83 -8.04 4.68
C LEU A 12 1.45 -8.30 5.34
N CYS A 13 1.44 -8.45 6.67
CA CYS A 13 0.23 -8.65 7.44
C CYS A 13 0.48 -8.29 8.91
N LYS A 14 -0.50 -7.66 9.55
CA LYS A 14 -0.56 -7.46 11.01
C LYS A 14 -1.88 -8.03 11.52
N VAL A 15 -1.84 -8.74 12.65
CA VAL A 15 -3.04 -9.23 13.34
C VAL A 15 -3.03 -8.69 14.76
N GLU A 16 -4.07 -7.95 15.12
CA GLU A 16 -4.21 -7.35 16.44
C GLU A 16 -5.68 -7.26 16.82
N ALA A 17 -6.02 -7.61 18.07
CA ALA A 17 -7.39 -7.55 18.58
C ALA A 17 -8.44 -8.20 17.64
N ASN A 18 -8.10 -9.37 17.07
CA ASN A 18 -8.92 -10.10 16.10
C ASN A 18 -9.24 -9.34 14.80
N LYS A 19 -8.41 -8.36 14.42
CA LYS A 19 -8.45 -7.65 13.15
C LYS A 19 -7.18 -7.95 12.34
N VAL A 20 -7.36 -8.28 11.06
CA VAL A 20 -6.27 -8.45 10.09
C VAL A 20 -6.08 -7.13 9.35
N PHE A 21 -4.83 -6.71 9.20
CA PHE A 21 -4.43 -5.54 8.42
C PHE A 21 -3.42 -5.96 7.36
N ASN A 22 -3.61 -5.48 6.15
CA ASN A 22 -2.67 -5.58 5.03
C ASN A 22 -2.47 -4.18 4.45
N HIS A 23 -1.25 -3.86 4.05
CA HIS A 23 -0.93 -2.56 3.46
C HIS A 23 -0.20 -2.76 2.15
N ALA A 24 -0.97 -2.93 1.06
CA ALA A 24 -0.42 -3.06 -0.29
C ALA A 24 0.12 -1.71 -0.81
N ILE A 25 1.40 -1.69 -1.18
CA ILE A 25 2.08 -0.53 -1.76
C ILE A 25 2.45 -0.81 -3.22
N ALA A 26 2.08 0.09 -4.13
CA ALA A 26 2.51 0.09 -5.52
C ALA A 26 2.47 1.49 -6.10
N GLY A 27 3.29 1.69 -7.14
CA GLY A 27 3.59 2.99 -7.70
C GLY A 27 4.64 3.73 -6.87
N THR A 28 5.72 4.15 -7.53
CA THR A 28 6.83 4.84 -6.88
C THR A 28 7.25 6.02 -7.74
N THR A 29 7.50 7.16 -7.09
CA THR A 29 8.15 8.30 -7.72
C THR A 29 9.26 8.81 -6.81
N LYS A 30 10.24 9.52 -7.38
CA LYS A 30 11.29 10.16 -6.59
C LYS A 30 10.70 11.24 -5.68
N ARG A 31 11.37 11.56 -4.58
CA ARG A 31 11.06 12.77 -3.81
C ARG A 31 11.47 14.01 -4.59
N GLY A 32 10.72 15.10 -4.43
CA GLY A 32 11.08 16.40 -5.00
C GLY A 32 12.21 17.08 -4.23
N GLU A 33 12.97 17.95 -4.88
CA GLU A 33 14.03 18.73 -4.24
C GLU A 33 13.47 19.83 -3.34
N ASN A 34 12.21 20.20 -3.55
CA ASN A 34 11.46 21.18 -2.77
C ASN A 34 9.99 20.74 -2.62
N PRO A 35 9.22 21.35 -1.69
CA PRO A 35 7.83 20.96 -1.42
C PRO A 35 6.89 21.02 -2.63
N ASP A 36 7.09 21.98 -3.54
CA ASP A 36 6.25 22.16 -4.72
C ASP A 36 6.51 21.08 -5.77
N GLU A 37 7.78 20.75 -6.01
CA GLU A 37 8.15 19.62 -6.88
C GLU A 37 7.64 18.30 -6.32
N ASP A 38 7.79 18.08 -5.00
CA ASP A 38 7.33 16.85 -4.33
C ASP A 38 5.82 16.66 -4.47
N LYS A 39 5.06 17.74 -4.31
CA LYS A 39 3.61 17.74 -4.53
C LYS A 39 3.25 17.46 -5.99
N ARG A 40 3.96 18.04 -6.95
CA ARG A 40 3.75 17.79 -8.38
C ARG A 40 4.03 16.33 -8.74
N LEU A 41 5.12 15.76 -8.25
CA LEU A 41 5.48 14.35 -8.48
C LEU A 41 4.45 13.40 -7.86
N ALA A 42 3.98 13.68 -6.64
CA ALA A 42 2.89 12.94 -6.02
C ALA A 42 1.60 13.00 -6.86
N GLN A 43 1.22 14.18 -7.36
CA GLN A 43 0.06 14.34 -8.24
C GLN A 43 0.21 13.58 -9.56
N GLN A 44 1.41 13.57 -10.15
CA GLN A 44 1.69 12.79 -11.36
C GLN A 44 1.55 11.29 -11.10
N LEU A 45 2.07 10.80 -9.98
CA LEU A 45 1.92 9.39 -9.59
C LEU A 45 0.45 9.03 -9.39
N THR A 46 -0.31 9.85 -8.65
CA THR A 46 -1.75 9.64 -8.44
C THR A 46 -2.57 9.74 -9.74
N ALA A 47 -2.10 10.48 -10.74
CA ALA A 47 -2.80 10.61 -12.03
C ALA A 47 -2.41 9.51 -13.05
N SER A 48 -1.35 8.75 -12.80
CA SER A 48 -0.88 7.70 -13.70
C SER A 48 -1.88 6.55 -13.79
N GLU A 49 -2.47 6.35 -14.97
CA GLU A 49 -3.41 5.26 -15.22
C GLU A 49 -2.77 3.89 -14.95
N LYS A 50 -1.50 3.74 -15.34
CA LYS A 50 -0.72 2.53 -15.11
C LYS A 50 -0.57 2.24 -13.61
N ASP A 51 -0.03 3.19 -12.84
CA ASP A 51 0.26 2.98 -11.41
C ASP A 51 -1.02 2.76 -10.61
N ARG A 52 -2.11 3.46 -10.98
CA ARG A 52 -3.43 3.23 -10.38
C ARG A 52 -3.96 1.82 -10.67
N ALA A 53 -3.85 1.34 -11.90
CA ALA A 53 -4.29 0.00 -12.26
C ALA A 53 -3.51 -1.08 -11.50
N GLU A 54 -2.19 -0.92 -11.40
CA GLU A 54 -1.31 -1.81 -10.62
C GLU A 54 -1.68 -1.80 -9.13
N HIS A 55 -1.90 -0.62 -8.54
CA HIS A 55 -2.29 -0.50 -7.13
C HIS A 55 -3.64 -1.15 -6.84
N ILE A 56 -4.65 -0.88 -7.67
CA ILE A 56 -5.99 -1.48 -7.53
C ILE A 56 -5.92 -3.01 -7.60
N MET A 57 -5.16 -3.56 -8.56
CA MET A 57 -4.97 -5.00 -8.69
C MET A 57 -4.38 -5.62 -7.41
N LEU A 58 -3.37 -4.98 -6.80
CA LEU A 58 -2.78 -5.48 -5.55
C LEU A 58 -3.73 -5.34 -4.35
N VAL A 59 -4.49 -4.25 -4.26
CA VAL A 59 -5.51 -4.09 -3.22
C VAL A 59 -6.57 -5.18 -3.34
N ASP A 60 -7.06 -5.48 -4.55
CA ASP A 60 -8.03 -6.55 -4.75
C ASP A 60 -7.46 -7.94 -4.43
N LEU A 61 -6.19 -8.19 -4.76
CA LEU A 61 -5.50 -9.41 -4.35
C LEU A 61 -5.40 -9.52 -2.83
N ALA A 62 -5.02 -8.44 -2.14
CA ALA A 62 -4.95 -8.40 -0.68
C ALA A 62 -6.33 -8.63 -0.04
N ARG A 63 -7.39 -8.03 -0.59
CA ARG A 63 -8.77 -8.27 -0.13
C ARG A 63 -9.17 -9.73 -0.32
N ASN A 64 -8.81 -10.34 -1.45
CA ASN A 64 -9.05 -11.75 -1.70
C ASN A 64 -8.36 -12.63 -0.64
N ASP A 65 -7.10 -12.35 -0.32
CA ASP A 65 -6.36 -13.12 0.68
C ASP A 65 -6.94 -12.96 2.10
N VAL A 66 -7.30 -11.73 2.50
CA VAL A 66 -7.95 -11.47 3.79
C VAL A 66 -9.32 -12.15 3.88
N ASN A 67 -10.11 -12.14 2.79
CA ASN A 67 -11.43 -12.79 2.71
C ASN A 67 -11.38 -14.31 2.94
N ARG A 68 -10.24 -14.97 2.70
CA ARG A 68 -10.12 -16.42 2.93
C ARG A 68 -10.16 -16.80 4.41
N VAL A 69 -9.89 -15.86 5.31
CA VAL A 69 -9.77 -16.10 6.76
C VAL A 69 -10.62 -15.16 7.61
N CYS A 70 -11.21 -14.12 7.01
CA CYS A 70 -12.10 -13.17 7.66
C CYS A 70 -13.54 -13.35 7.20
N LYS A 71 -14.50 -12.78 7.95
CA LYS A 71 -15.89 -12.74 7.47
C LYS A 71 -16.00 -11.70 6.34
N PRO A 72 -16.56 -12.05 5.15
CA PRO A 72 -16.55 -11.16 3.99
C PRO A 72 -17.11 -9.76 4.23
N GLU A 73 -18.13 -9.63 5.08
CA GLU A 73 -18.76 -8.37 5.44
C GLU A 73 -17.88 -7.44 6.27
N THR A 74 -16.79 -7.97 6.85
CA THR A 74 -15.86 -7.21 7.69
C THR A 74 -14.64 -6.70 6.93
N VAL A 75 -14.46 -7.10 5.66
CA VAL A 75 -13.28 -6.74 4.86
C VAL A 75 -13.51 -5.41 4.15
N THR A 76 -12.87 -4.36 4.66
CA THR A 76 -12.94 -2.98 4.15
C THR A 76 -11.59 -2.49 3.65
N VAL A 77 -11.61 -1.48 2.78
CA VAL A 77 -10.42 -0.73 2.37
C VAL A 77 -10.49 0.65 3.03
N ASP A 78 -9.68 0.85 4.08
CA ASP A 78 -9.72 2.08 4.88
C ASP A 78 -9.05 3.27 4.14
N HIS A 79 -8.00 2.98 3.35
CA HIS A 79 -7.29 3.96 2.52
C HIS A 79 -7.01 3.38 1.12
N LEU A 80 -7.32 4.14 0.08
CA LEU A 80 -7.11 3.75 -1.32
C LEU A 80 -6.35 4.84 -2.07
N MET A 81 -5.29 4.46 -2.80
CA MET A 81 -4.45 5.38 -3.58
C MET A 81 -3.91 6.59 -2.79
N GLN A 82 -3.61 6.39 -1.50
CA GLN A 82 -3.00 7.43 -0.66
C GLN A 82 -1.48 7.42 -0.82
N VAL A 83 -0.91 8.55 -1.26
CA VAL A 83 0.54 8.71 -1.39
C VAL A 83 1.20 8.75 0.00
N GLN A 84 2.21 7.91 0.20
CA GLN A 84 3.09 7.90 1.38
C GLN A 84 4.42 8.61 1.06
N LYS A 85 5.05 9.22 2.07
CA LYS A 85 6.28 10.03 1.91
C LYS A 85 7.48 9.46 2.62
#